data_AF-G8QQM7-F1
#
_entry.id   AF-G8QQM7-F1
#
_cell.length_a   1.000
_cell.length_b   1.000
_cell.length_c   1.000
_cell.angle_alpha   90.00
_cell.angle_beta   90.00
_cell.angle_gamma   90.00
#
_symmetry.space_group_name_H-M   'P 1'
#
loop_
_entity.id
_entity.type
_entity.pdbx_description
1 polymer ?
#
loop_
_entity_poly.entity_id
_entity_poly.type
_entity_poly.pdbx_seq_one_letter_code
_entity_poly.pdbx_strand_id
1 'polypeptide(L)'
;MQSEKHIAKAGILFLMSQALSRFGSMIVSYSISWYLTMETQSGSVMAIATLCICLPLVFVSPLGGVLADRYNRKILIIASDLFIALATIVLAVYMILGKTESLLLIYLVLGVRSAAEGIQDPSILAVIPQIVSEEKLTRFNSLQATTTSIIMLGSPALGAFLLTSWSLGNILLIDVTTAILASVVLLFVAVKPFVRTTEKQHFLTELKLGVLYTNNHDILKIVIFFSGIFFFLISPAAFLTPLMVSRTFGNLVWNLTANEMAWSIGFMVGGIAMSMWGGFKNLLTSYWVGFLAIGITFILMAIMPTFPLYLLCLFISGLFVPMTNISSTVIIQKNTETAMLGRVFSLQTILSGLAMPLGMLLFGPLGDAIRIEWILGTCGVALALLALSLFHRTKKGIEGITDQ
;
A
#
# COMPACT_ATOMS: atom_id res chain seq x y z
N MET A 1 0.62 25.71 28.94
CA MET A 1 2.03 25.96 28.52
C MET A 1 3.01 24.80 28.75
N GLN A 2 3.40 24.41 29.97
CA GLN A 2 4.44 23.35 30.16
C GLN A 2 3.95 21.97 29.70
N SER A 3 2.72 21.59 30.05
CA SER A 3 2.05 20.37 29.56
C SER A 3 1.93 20.32 28.03
N GLU A 4 1.60 21.45 27.38
CA GLU A 4 1.49 21.51 25.93
C GLU A 4 2.83 21.40 25.19
N LYS A 5 3.91 21.94 25.76
CA LYS A 5 5.28 21.76 25.23
C LYS A 5 5.70 20.28 25.33
N HIS A 6 5.36 19.60 26.42
CA HIS A 6 5.65 18.17 26.58
C HIS A 6 4.86 17.30 25.58
N ILE A 7 3.58 17.61 25.36
CA ILE A 7 2.71 16.91 24.38
C ILE A 7 3.22 17.14 22.95
N ALA A 8 3.59 18.37 22.59
CA ALA A 8 4.16 18.66 21.27
C ALA A 8 5.51 17.94 21.04
N LYS A 9 6.37 17.87 22.06
CA LYS A 9 7.64 17.14 22.00
C LYS A 9 7.42 15.63 21.86
N ALA A 10 6.46 15.06 22.58
CA ALA A 10 6.10 13.65 22.47
C ALA A 10 5.59 13.28 21.07
N GLY A 11 4.75 14.14 20.48
CA GLY A 11 4.28 13.97 19.10
C GLY A 11 5.42 13.97 18.07
N ILE A 12 6.36 14.93 18.18
CA ILE A 12 7.52 14.99 17.27
C ILE A 12 8.43 13.76 17.45
N LEU A 13 8.74 13.38 18.68
CA LEU A 13 9.55 12.18 18.96
C LEU A 13 8.90 10.92 18.40
N PHE A 14 7.58 10.78 18.53
CA PHE A 14 6.83 9.69 17.94
C PHE A 14 6.92 9.70 16.41
N LEU A 15 6.70 10.86 15.77
CA LEU A 15 6.85 10.99 14.32
C LEU A 15 8.24 10.61 13.84
N MET A 16 9.31 11.04 14.54
CA MET A 16 10.69 10.67 14.19
C MET A 16 10.93 9.17 14.35
N SER A 17 10.42 8.55 15.42
CA SER A 17 10.49 7.10 15.61
C SER A 17 9.84 6.36 14.46
N GLN A 18 8.59 6.74 14.12
CA GLN A 18 7.87 6.12 13.01
C GLN A 18 8.53 6.37 11.67
N ALA A 19 9.06 7.58 11.44
CA ALA A 19 9.79 7.91 10.22
C ALA A 19 11.02 7.01 10.06
N LEU A 20 11.80 6.83 11.12
CA LEU A 20 13.02 6.04 11.09
C LEU A 20 12.74 4.56 10.81
N SER A 21 11.81 3.95 11.55
CA SER A 21 11.43 2.54 11.34
C SER A 21 10.86 2.32 9.93
N ARG A 22 9.88 3.14 9.51
CA ARG A 22 9.24 3.00 8.19
C ARG A 22 10.22 3.23 7.04
N PHE A 23 11.18 4.14 7.20
CA PHE A 23 12.17 4.41 6.17
C PHE A 23 13.10 3.21 5.96
N GLY A 24 13.64 2.63 7.04
CA GLY A 24 14.47 1.42 6.96
C GLY A 24 13.71 0.23 6.38
N SER A 25 12.48 0.01 6.84
CA SER A 25 11.64 -1.07 6.34
C SER A 25 11.28 -0.90 4.87
N MET A 26 10.98 0.31 4.40
CA MET A 26 10.72 0.57 2.99
C MET A 26 11.95 0.34 2.10
N ILE A 27 13.14 0.78 2.54
CA ILE A 27 14.39 0.50 1.82
C ILE A 27 14.58 -1.01 1.66
N VAL A 28 14.44 -1.76 2.75
CA VAL A 28 14.58 -3.23 2.73
C VAL A 28 13.53 -3.90 1.86
N SER A 29 12.27 -3.46 1.92
CA SER A 29 11.20 -4.00 1.08
C SER A 29 11.49 -3.81 -0.41
N TYR A 30 11.94 -2.62 -0.83
CA TYR A 30 12.38 -2.39 -2.21
C TYR A 30 13.61 -3.23 -2.55
N SER A 31 14.61 -3.30 -1.66
CA SER A 31 15.83 -4.05 -1.92
C SER A 31 15.58 -5.55 -2.06
N ILE A 32 14.71 -6.15 -1.24
CA ILE A 32 14.32 -7.56 -1.38
C ILE A 32 13.54 -7.77 -2.68
N SER A 33 12.57 -6.90 -2.98
CA SER A 33 11.74 -7.01 -4.20
C SER A 33 12.59 -6.93 -5.46
N TRP A 34 13.50 -5.97 -5.55
CA TRP A 34 14.39 -5.82 -6.69
C TRP A 34 15.46 -6.90 -6.73
N TYR A 35 16.02 -7.33 -5.59
CA TYR A 35 16.92 -8.48 -5.58
C TYR A 35 16.24 -9.73 -6.15
N LEU A 36 15.04 -10.08 -5.69
CA LEU A 36 14.28 -11.21 -6.24
C LEU A 36 14.02 -11.03 -7.74
N THR A 37 13.67 -9.82 -8.16
CA THR A 37 13.43 -9.49 -9.58
C THR A 37 14.67 -9.70 -10.44
N MET A 38 15.81 -9.16 -10.01
CA MET A 38 17.06 -9.18 -10.77
C MET A 38 17.69 -10.57 -10.82
N GLU A 39 17.58 -11.33 -9.73
CA GLU A 39 18.30 -12.60 -9.56
C GLU A 39 17.53 -13.80 -10.07
N THR A 40 16.20 -13.80 -9.88
CA THR A 40 15.37 -14.93 -10.34
C THR A 40 14.76 -14.67 -11.70
N GLN A 41 14.56 -13.39 -12.04
CA GLN A 41 13.75 -12.95 -13.17
C GLN A 41 12.48 -13.81 -13.34
N SER A 42 11.79 -14.19 -12.25
CA SER A 42 10.59 -15.03 -12.29
C SER A 42 9.37 -14.32 -11.70
N GLY A 43 8.28 -14.30 -12.46
CA GLY A 43 6.98 -13.79 -12.03
C GLY A 43 6.36 -14.67 -10.95
N SER A 44 6.60 -15.98 -10.96
CA SER A 44 6.16 -16.90 -9.91
C SER A 44 6.81 -16.58 -8.57
N VAL A 45 8.13 -16.28 -8.57
CA VAL A 45 8.87 -15.87 -7.37
C VAL A 45 8.29 -14.57 -6.81
N MET A 46 8.01 -13.60 -7.68
CA MET A 46 7.39 -12.33 -7.31
C MET A 46 5.99 -12.51 -6.75
N ALA A 47 5.18 -13.41 -7.33
CA ALA A 47 3.84 -13.69 -6.82
C ALA A 47 3.85 -14.30 -5.43
N ILE A 48 4.72 -15.28 -5.17
CA ILE A 48 4.86 -15.86 -3.82
C ILE A 48 5.34 -14.80 -2.83
N ALA A 49 6.30 -13.95 -3.22
CA ALA A 49 6.74 -12.83 -2.40
C ALA A 49 5.58 -11.86 -2.07
N THR A 50 4.77 -11.47 -3.05
CA THR A 50 3.59 -10.63 -2.84
C THR A 50 2.58 -11.30 -1.92
N LEU A 51 2.33 -12.61 -2.05
CA LEU A 51 1.44 -13.35 -1.17
C LEU A 51 1.95 -13.33 0.28
N CYS A 52 3.25 -13.52 0.49
CA CYS A 52 3.89 -13.41 1.79
C CYS A 52 3.83 -11.98 2.36
N ILE A 53 3.85 -10.95 1.54
CA ILE A 53 3.75 -9.55 1.98
C ILE A 53 2.31 -9.13 2.28
N CYS A 54 1.33 -9.59 1.51
CA CYS A 54 -0.04 -9.11 1.63
C CYS A 54 -0.92 -9.98 2.55
N LEU A 55 -0.86 -11.31 2.44
CA LEU A 55 -1.79 -12.19 3.16
C LEU A 55 -1.63 -12.10 4.68
N PRO A 56 -0.42 -12.20 5.26
CA PRO A 56 -0.27 -12.13 6.71
C PRO A 56 -0.76 -10.79 7.27
N LEU A 57 -0.45 -9.68 6.60
CA LEU A 57 -0.94 -8.34 6.95
C LEU A 57 -2.48 -8.30 7.00
N VAL A 58 -3.16 -8.79 5.97
CA VAL A 58 -4.63 -8.76 5.89
C VAL A 58 -5.28 -9.62 6.97
N PHE A 59 -4.74 -10.81 7.28
CA PHE A 59 -5.32 -11.70 8.28
C PHE A 59 -4.95 -11.30 9.72
N VAL A 60 -3.75 -10.76 9.95
CA VAL A 60 -3.27 -10.38 11.27
C VAL A 60 -3.75 -8.98 11.66
N SER A 61 -3.98 -8.06 10.73
CA SER A 61 -4.42 -6.69 11.02
C SER A 61 -5.65 -6.58 11.92
N PRO A 62 -6.75 -7.34 11.70
CA PRO A 62 -7.89 -7.36 12.62
C PRO A 62 -7.52 -7.84 14.02
N LEU A 63 -6.64 -8.83 14.14
CA LEU A 63 -6.13 -9.32 15.43
C LEU A 63 -5.25 -8.25 16.10
N GLY A 64 -4.44 -7.54 15.31
CA GLY A 64 -3.63 -6.40 15.74
C GLY A 64 -4.48 -5.30 16.38
N GLY A 65 -5.64 -4.99 15.80
CA GLY A 65 -6.61 -4.07 16.39
C GLY A 65 -7.10 -4.53 17.76
N VAL A 66 -7.52 -5.80 17.87
CA VAL A 66 -7.96 -6.39 19.16
C VAL A 66 -6.83 -6.38 20.21
N LEU A 67 -5.58 -6.62 19.79
CA LEU A 67 -4.42 -6.55 20.68
C LEU A 67 -4.17 -5.10 21.13
N ALA A 68 -4.26 -4.12 20.22
CA ALA A 68 -4.12 -2.69 20.49
C ALA A 68 -5.17 -2.15 21.47
N ASP A 69 -6.32 -2.81 21.57
CA ASP A 69 -7.38 -2.52 22.53
C ASP A 69 -7.26 -3.26 23.87
N ARG A 70 -6.33 -4.22 23.99
CA ARG A 70 -6.15 -5.00 25.24
C ARG A 70 -4.85 -4.70 25.95
N TYR A 71 -3.81 -4.41 25.19
CA TYR A 71 -2.45 -4.27 25.66
C TYR A 71 -1.94 -2.84 25.47
N ASN A 72 -0.81 -2.54 26.11
CA ASN A 72 -0.17 -1.25 25.93
C ASN A 72 0.33 -1.11 24.49
N ARG A 73 -0.31 -0.22 23.75
CA ARG A 73 -0.05 0.02 22.33
C ARG A 73 1.41 0.42 22.06
N LYS A 74 2.05 1.16 22.96
CA LYS A 74 3.48 1.50 22.87
C LYS A 74 4.36 0.25 22.88
N ILE A 75 4.05 -0.72 23.75
CA ILE A 75 4.80 -1.98 23.85
C ILE A 75 4.56 -2.84 22.61
N LEU A 76 3.33 -2.86 22.08
CA LEU A 76 3.02 -3.58 20.84
C LEU A 76 3.82 -3.05 19.64
N ILE A 77 3.95 -1.72 19.51
CA ILE A 77 4.75 -1.12 18.43
C ILE A 77 6.22 -1.55 18.57
N ILE A 78 6.82 -1.39 19.75
CA ILE A 78 8.23 -1.78 20.02
C ILE A 78 8.44 -3.28 19.78
N ALA A 79 7.55 -4.12 20.29
CA ALA A 79 7.65 -5.57 20.12
C ALA A 79 7.56 -5.99 18.64
N SER A 80 6.71 -5.33 17.87
CA SER A 80 6.58 -5.59 16.42
C SER A 80 7.85 -5.16 15.67
N ASP A 81 8.38 -3.96 15.94
CA ASP A 81 9.65 -3.49 15.36
C ASP A 81 10.82 -4.43 15.68
N LEU A 82 10.94 -4.86 16.93
CA LEU A 82 12.00 -5.79 17.34
C LEU A 82 11.83 -7.19 16.73
N PHE A 83 10.60 -7.66 16.54
CA PHE A 83 10.33 -8.93 15.89
C PHE A 83 10.66 -8.89 14.39
N ILE A 84 10.33 -7.79 13.71
CA ILE A 84 10.76 -7.49 12.33
C ILE A 84 12.29 -7.48 12.25
N ALA A 85 12.96 -6.76 13.16
CA ALA A 85 14.42 -6.69 13.22
C ALA A 85 15.06 -8.07 13.44
N LEU A 86 14.48 -8.89 14.33
CA LEU A 86 14.96 -10.25 14.60
C LEU A 86 14.79 -11.17 13.37
N ALA A 87 13.67 -11.12 12.67
CA ALA A 87 13.52 -11.90 11.45
C ALA A 87 14.51 -11.43 10.36
N THR A 88 14.72 -10.12 10.29
CA THR A 88 15.58 -9.50 9.28
C THR A 88 17.06 -9.75 9.54
N ILE A 89 17.51 -9.78 10.80
CA ILE A 89 18.90 -10.09 11.14
C ILE A 89 19.24 -11.56 10.81
N VAL A 90 18.28 -12.48 10.98
CA VAL A 90 18.46 -13.89 10.58
C VAL A 90 18.71 -13.99 9.07
N LEU A 91 17.92 -13.29 8.26
CA LEU A 91 18.14 -13.25 6.81
C LEU A 91 19.44 -12.54 6.43
N ALA A 92 19.76 -11.43 7.11
CA ALA A 92 20.99 -10.67 6.88
C ALA A 92 22.23 -11.53 7.11
N VAL A 93 22.32 -12.20 8.27
CA VAL A 93 23.43 -13.09 8.60
C VAL A 93 23.52 -14.25 7.61
N TYR A 94 22.39 -14.86 7.25
CA TYR A 94 22.35 -15.94 6.26
C TYR A 94 22.97 -15.51 4.91
N MET A 95 22.59 -14.32 4.42
CA MET A 95 23.11 -13.78 3.16
C MET A 95 24.57 -13.32 3.25
N ILE A 96 24.99 -12.75 4.38
CA ILE A 96 26.39 -12.32 4.61
C ILE A 96 27.33 -13.53 4.64
N LEU A 97 26.87 -14.68 5.14
CA LEU A 97 27.61 -15.94 5.12
C LEU A 97 27.71 -16.56 3.70
N GLY A 98 27.28 -15.84 2.66
CA GLY A 98 27.36 -16.27 1.27
C GLY A 98 26.27 -17.25 0.86
N LYS A 99 25.27 -17.51 1.70
CA LYS A 99 24.13 -18.37 1.37
C LYS A 99 23.00 -17.52 0.81
N THR A 100 22.83 -17.51 -0.50
CA THR A 100 21.82 -16.68 -1.19
C THR A 100 20.68 -17.49 -1.82
N GLU A 101 20.80 -18.81 -1.86
CA GLU A 101 19.90 -19.67 -2.65
C GLU A 101 18.54 -19.97 -1.99
N SER A 102 18.36 -19.65 -0.70
CA SER A 102 17.12 -20.03 0.02
C SER A 102 16.00 -19.01 -0.16
N LEU A 103 15.24 -19.15 -1.24
CA LEU A 103 13.99 -18.42 -1.44
C LEU A 103 12.99 -18.64 -0.29
N LEU A 104 12.96 -19.85 0.28
CA LEU A 104 12.10 -20.17 1.42
C LEU A 104 12.36 -19.25 2.61
N LEU A 105 13.63 -18.98 2.94
CA LEU A 105 13.97 -18.10 4.05
C LEU A 105 13.53 -16.65 3.78
N ILE A 106 13.71 -16.17 2.54
CA ILE A 106 13.24 -14.83 2.13
C ILE A 106 11.71 -14.75 2.30
N TYR A 107 10.95 -15.74 1.83
CA TYR A 107 9.50 -15.77 1.97
C TYR A 107 9.02 -15.82 3.42
N LEU A 108 9.67 -16.62 4.27
CA LEU A 108 9.36 -16.67 5.70
C LEU A 108 9.60 -15.31 6.36
N VAL A 109 10.70 -14.65 6.03
CA VAL A 109 11.03 -13.33 6.60
C VAL A 109 10.03 -12.28 6.11
N LEU A 110 9.69 -12.26 4.82
CA LEU A 110 8.63 -11.38 4.29
C LEU A 110 7.29 -11.61 5.00
N GLY A 111 6.92 -12.87 5.22
CA GLY A 111 5.70 -13.24 5.91
C GLY A 111 5.67 -12.81 7.38
N VAL A 112 6.78 -12.98 8.09
CA VAL A 112 6.93 -12.53 9.48
C VAL A 112 6.86 -11.01 9.57
N ARG A 113 7.53 -10.30 8.66
CA ARG A 113 7.49 -8.83 8.60
C ARG A 113 6.06 -8.34 8.39
N SER A 114 5.37 -8.90 7.40
CA SER A 114 3.98 -8.60 7.08
C SER A 114 3.03 -8.84 8.27
N ALA A 115 3.19 -9.97 8.98
CA ALA A 115 2.38 -10.26 10.15
C ALA A 115 2.62 -9.26 11.30
N ALA A 116 3.87 -8.87 11.54
CA ALA A 116 4.22 -7.89 12.55
C ALA A 116 3.68 -6.49 12.22
N GLU A 117 3.74 -6.07 10.95
CA GLU A 117 3.11 -4.83 10.46
C GLU A 117 1.60 -4.84 10.71
N GLY A 118 0.94 -5.99 10.58
CA GLY A 118 -0.47 -6.17 10.94
C GLY A 118 -0.79 -5.85 12.40
N ILE A 119 0.16 -6.00 13.31
CA ILE A 119 -0.02 -5.60 14.72
C ILE A 119 0.39 -4.14 14.92
N GLN A 120 1.45 -3.72 14.24
CA GLN A 120 2.05 -2.40 14.39
C GLN A 120 1.12 -1.28 13.90
N ASP A 121 0.55 -1.42 12.70
CA ASP A 121 -0.24 -0.38 12.03
C ASP A 121 -1.48 0.06 12.80
N PRO A 122 -2.37 -0.86 13.24
CA PRO A 122 -3.50 -0.49 14.08
C PRO A 122 -3.04 0.08 15.44
N SER A 123 -1.93 -0.41 15.99
CA SER A 123 -1.37 0.11 17.24
C SER A 123 -0.89 1.56 17.11
N ILE A 124 -0.23 1.92 16.00
CA ILE A 124 0.21 3.29 15.69
C ILE A 124 -1.00 4.21 15.62
N LEU A 125 -2.01 3.85 14.81
CA LEU A 125 -3.22 4.66 14.64
C LEU A 125 -3.94 4.89 15.97
N ALA A 126 -4.01 3.85 16.81
CA ALA A 126 -4.64 3.93 18.11
C ALA A 126 -3.82 4.75 19.14
N VAL A 127 -2.51 4.86 19.00
CA VAL A 127 -1.65 5.64 19.93
C VAL A 127 -1.72 7.14 19.68
N ILE A 128 -1.91 7.56 18.43
CA ILE A 128 -1.86 8.98 18.05
C ILE A 128 -2.77 9.87 18.93
N PRO A 129 -4.05 9.53 19.19
CA PRO A 129 -4.91 10.34 20.07
C PRO A 129 -4.46 10.38 21.55
N GLN A 130 -3.60 9.46 21.99
CA GLN A 130 -3.05 9.46 23.35
C GLN A 130 -1.85 10.41 23.49
N ILE A 131 -1.18 10.71 22.37
CA ILE A 131 0.02 11.55 22.31
C ILE A 131 -0.33 12.99 21.96
N VAL A 132 -1.34 13.21 21.12
CA VAL A 132 -1.68 14.51 20.53
C VAL A 132 -3.08 14.93 20.95
N SER A 133 -3.27 16.21 21.30
CA SER A 133 -4.60 16.76 21.59
C SER A 133 -5.46 16.84 20.33
N GLU A 134 -6.78 16.77 20.48
CA GLU A 134 -7.74 16.79 19.38
C GLU A 134 -7.52 17.96 18.40
N GLU A 135 -7.32 19.17 18.94
CA GLU A 135 -7.00 20.39 18.17
C GLU A 135 -5.75 20.28 17.28
N LYS A 136 -4.80 19.41 17.64
CA LYS A 136 -3.52 19.23 16.94
C LYS A 136 -3.50 17.97 16.09
N LEU A 137 -4.54 17.13 16.12
CA LEU A 137 -4.59 15.88 15.34
C LEU A 137 -4.47 16.14 13.85
N THR A 138 -5.19 17.13 13.31
CA THR A 138 -5.11 17.48 11.88
C THR A 138 -3.67 17.83 11.48
N ARG A 139 -3.02 18.71 12.24
CA ARG A 139 -1.62 19.10 11.98
C ARG A 139 -0.66 17.92 12.08
N PHE A 140 -0.86 17.04 13.05
CA PHE A 140 -0.05 15.84 13.22
C PHE A 140 -0.23 14.86 12.06
N ASN A 141 -1.48 14.59 11.66
CA ASN A 141 -1.79 13.73 10.52
C ASN A 141 -1.23 14.30 9.21
N SER A 142 -1.27 15.63 9.03
CA SER A 142 -0.60 16.28 7.88
C SER A 142 0.91 16.03 7.88
N LEU A 143 1.59 16.19 9.01
CA LEU A 143 3.03 15.91 9.13
C LEU A 143 3.35 14.43 8.89
N GLN A 144 2.51 13.52 9.38
CA GLN A 144 2.64 12.09 9.14
C GLN A 144 2.51 11.77 7.64
N ALA A 145 1.49 12.32 6.97
CA ALA A 145 1.31 12.15 5.53
C ALA A 145 2.51 12.69 4.73
N THR A 146 3.02 13.88 5.06
CA THR A 146 4.24 14.42 4.45
C THR A 146 5.44 13.49 4.66
N THR A 147 5.61 12.96 5.87
CA THR A 147 6.68 12.02 6.20
C THR A 147 6.59 10.75 5.35
N THR A 148 5.39 10.17 5.23
CA THR A 148 5.15 9.01 4.38
C THR A 148 5.48 9.29 2.91
N SER A 149 5.11 10.46 2.38
CA SER A 149 5.45 10.84 1.00
C SER A 149 6.95 10.98 0.78
N ILE A 150 7.69 11.56 1.75
CA ILE A 150 9.15 11.66 1.68
C ILE A 150 9.80 10.27 1.69
N ILE A 151 9.31 9.37 2.55
CA ILE A 151 9.78 7.98 2.62
C ILE A 151 9.50 7.27 1.29
N MET A 152 8.28 7.38 0.76
CA MET A 152 7.88 6.72 -0.49
C MET A 152 8.74 7.14 -1.69
N LEU A 153 9.16 8.42 -1.75
CA LEU A 153 10.03 8.92 -2.83
C LEU A 153 11.52 8.67 -2.56
N GLY A 154 11.94 8.78 -1.31
CA GLY A 154 13.35 8.67 -0.92
C GLY A 154 13.85 7.22 -0.80
N SER A 155 12.98 6.29 -0.38
CA SER A 155 13.35 4.90 -0.15
C SER A 155 13.76 4.15 -1.43
N PRO A 156 13.06 4.23 -2.58
CA PRO A 156 13.52 3.61 -3.82
C PRO A 156 14.88 4.14 -4.27
N ALA A 157 15.10 5.46 -4.20
CA ALA A 157 16.36 6.08 -4.61
C ALA A 157 17.54 5.64 -3.72
N LEU A 158 17.33 5.58 -2.40
CA LEU A 158 18.37 5.11 -1.48
C LEU A 158 18.57 3.60 -1.57
N GLY A 159 17.51 2.80 -1.70
CA GLY A 159 17.58 1.36 -1.93
C GLY A 159 18.33 1.01 -3.21
N ALA A 160 18.16 1.82 -4.26
CA ALA A 160 18.91 1.69 -5.51
C ALA A 160 20.39 1.92 -5.32
N PHE A 161 20.74 3.06 -4.72
CA PHE A 161 22.12 3.42 -4.45
C PHE A 161 22.81 2.34 -3.60
N LEU A 162 22.14 1.86 -2.55
CA LEU A 162 22.66 0.81 -1.70
C LEU A 162 22.84 -0.51 -2.45
N LEU A 163 21.90 -0.94 -3.28
CA LEU A 163 22.05 -2.17 -4.08
C LEU A 163 23.19 -2.12 -5.09
N THR A 164 23.60 -0.93 -5.55
CA THR A 164 24.79 -0.80 -6.41
C THR A 164 26.11 -0.91 -5.66
N SER A 165 26.13 -0.60 -4.36
CA SER A 165 27.37 -0.47 -3.58
C SER A 165 27.55 -1.57 -2.53
N TRP A 166 26.44 -2.12 -2.01
CA TRP A 166 26.40 -3.03 -0.87
C TRP A 166 25.68 -4.33 -1.25
N SER A 167 26.03 -5.43 -0.58
CA SER A 167 25.27 -6.68 -0.69
C SER A 167 23.91 -6.56 0.01
N LEU A 168 22.90 -7.31 -0.47
CA LEU A 168 21.57 -7.31 0.15
C LEU A 168 21.64 -7.57 1.67
N GLY A 169 22.47 -8.52 2.11
CA GLY A 169 22.66 -8.81 3.53
C GLY A 169 23.07 -7.59 4.37
N ASN A 170 23.93 -6.72 3.84
CA ASN A 170 24.32 -5.48 4.53
C ASN A 170 23.19 -4.45 4.54
N ILE A 171 22.38 -4.40 3.48
CA ILE A 171 21.21 -3.51 3.40
C ILE A 171 20.15 -3.91 4.44
N LEU A 172 19.95 -5.22 4.65
CA LEU A 172 19.02 -5.73 5.66
C LEU A 172 19.39 -5.27 7.09
N LEU A 173 20.68 -5.06 7.38
CA LEU A 173 21.11 -4.53 8.68
C LEU A 173 20.67 -3.09 8.92
N ILE A 174 20.42 -2.30 7.85
CA ILE A 174 19.90 -0.94 8.00
C ILE A 174 18.56 -0.98 8.73
N ASP A 175 17.65 -1.86 8.31
CA ASP A 175 16.33 -1.99 8.95
C ASP A 175 16.44 -2.41 10.42
N VAL A 176 17.37 -3.31 10.74
CA VAL A 176 17.68 -3.70 12.13
C VAL A 176 18.12 -2.49 12.95
N THR A 177 19.06 -1.69 12.42
CA THR A 177 19.55 -0.50 13.13
C THR A 177 18.47 0.57 13.27
N THR A 178 17.66 0.81 12.24
CA THR A 178 16.58 1.80 12.29
C THR A 178 15.46 1.37 13.22
N ALA A 179 15.12 0.07 13.27
CA ALA A 179 14.11 -0.47 14.18
C ALA A 179 14.55 -0.39 15.65
N ILE A 180 15.82 -0.68 15.95
CA ILE A 180 16.39 -0.52 17.30
C ILE A 180 16.39 0.96 17.70
N LEU A 181 16.87 1.85 16.83
CA LEU A 181 16.89 3.29 17.10
C LEU A 181 15.48 3.84 17.30
N ALA A 182 14.52 3.46 16.45
CA ALA A 182 13.12 3.84 16.58
C ALA A 182 12.54 3.34 17.91
N SER A 183 12.78 2.07 18.27
CA SER A 183 12.36 1.50 19.55
C SER A 183 12.92 2.28 20.74
N VAL A 184 14.20 2.65 20.70
CA VAL A 184 14.85 3.46 21.75
C VAL A 184 14.22 4.85 21.83
N VAL A 185 14.01 5.53 20.71
CA VAL A 185 13.34 6.84 20.68
C VAL A 185 11.92 6.73 21.24
N LEU A 186 11.19 5.69 20.87
CA LEU A 186 9.82 5.44 21.32
C LEU A 186 9.75 5.21 22.83
N LEU A 187 10.76 4.59 23.46
CA LEU A 187 10.83 4.43 24.92
C LEU A 187 10.77 5.78 25.66
N PHE A 188 11.31 6.85 25.08
CA PHE A 188 11.26 8.21 25.67
C PHE A 188 9.97 8.97 25.37
N VAL A 189 9.08 8.45 24.52
CA VAL A 189 7.77 9.06 24.24
C VAL A 189 6.82 8.84 25.41
N ALA A 190 6.34 9.93 26.00
CA ALA A 190 5.30 9.88 27.01
C ALA A 190 3.95 9.57 26.35
N VAL A 191 3.33 8.47 26.76
CA VAL A 191 2.00 8.02 26.29
C VAL A 191 1.07 7.98 27.49
N LYS A 192 -0.13 8.54 27.35
CA LYS A 192 -1.13 8.52 28.43
C LYS A 192 -1.53 7.07 28.78
N PRO A 193 -1.84 6.77 30.06
CA PRO A 193 -2.25 5.43 30.47
C PRO A 193 -3.46 4.94 29.67
N PHE A 194 -3.37 3.70 29.21
CA PHE A 194 -4.42 3.05 28.44
C PHE A 194 -5.63 2.72 29.33
N VAL A 195 -6.81 3.27 29.00
CA VAL A 195 -8.09 2.86 29.60
C VAL A 195 -8.71 1.80 28.69
N ARG A 196 -8.90 0.59 29.22
CA ARG A 196 -9.51 -0.52 28.50
C ARG A 196 -10.96 -0.18 28.14
N THR A 197 -11.27 -0.15 26.85
CA THR A 197 -12.65 -0.18 26.36
C THR A 197 -13.14 -1.63 26.34
N THR A 198 -14.21 -1.92 27.07
CA THR A 198 -14.79 -3.27 27.23
C THR A 198 -15.75 -3.70 26.13
N GLU A 199 -15.97 -2.87 25.10
CA GLU A 199 -16.91 -3.22 24.03
C GLU A 199 -16.35 -4.30 23.11
N LYS A 200 -16.95 -5.49 23.20
CA LYS A 200 -16.71 -6.61 22.29
C LYS A 200 -17.49 -6.40 21.00
N GLN A 201 -16.93 -5.70 20.02
CA GLN A 201 -17.48 -5.75 18.66
C GLN A 201 -16.86 -6.94 17.91
N HIS A 202 -17.70 -7.87 17.47
CA HIS A 202 -17.25 -9.02 16.68
C HIS A 202 -17.03 -8.58 15.23
N PHE A 203 -15.76 -8.47 14.82
CA PHE A 203 -15.34 -8.08 13.47
C PHE A 203 -16.11 -8.80 12.35
N LEU A 204 -16.30 -10.12 12.46
CA LEU A 204 -17.04 -10.91 11.47
C LEU A 204 -18.53 -10.51 11.38
N THR A 205 -19.14 -10.17 12.51
CA THR A 205 -20.54 -9.70 12.56
C THR A 205 -20.67 -8.34 11.90
N GLU A 206 -19.71 -7.44 12.15
CA GLU A 206 -19.68 -6.11 11.55
C GLU A 206 -19.45 -6.16 10.03
N LEU A 207 -18.57 -7.05 9.59
CA LEU A 207 -18.33 -7.31 8.17
C LEU A 207 -19.58 -7.86 7.48
N LYS A 208 -20.27 -8.81 8.11
CA LYS A 208 -21.55 -9.34 7.59
C LYS A 208 -22.60 -8.24 7.45
N LEU A 209 -22.71 -7.35 8.43
CA LEU A 209 -23.62 -6.19 8.37
C LEU A 209 -23.22 -5.23 7.25
N GLY A 210 -21.93 -4.98 7.05
CA GLY A 210 -21.41 -4.18 5.93
C GLY A 210 -21.79 -4.78 4.57
N VAL A 211 -21.60 -6.09 4.39
CA VAL A 211 -21.98 -6.81 3.16
C VAL A 211 -23.48 -6.74 2.88
N LEU A 212 -24.32 -6.96 3.89
CA LEU A 212 -25.77 -6.88 3.75
C LEU A 212 -26.21 -5.47 3.36
N TYR A 213 -25.64 -4.44 3.99
CA TYR A 213 -25.93 -3.04 3.68
C TYR A 213 -25.53 -2.67 2.26
N THR A 214 -24.30 -3.00 1.85
CA THR A 214 -23.81 -2.78 0.49
C THR A 214 -24.67 -3.49 -0.56
N ASN A 215 -25.12 -4.72 -0.29
CA ASN A 215 -25.96 -5.46 -1.21
C ASN A 215 -27.35 -4.84 -1.43
N ASN A 216 -27.83 -4.05 -0.47
CA ASN A 216 -29.11 -3.33 -0.56
C ASN A 216 -28.99 -1.95 -1.25
N HIS A 217 -27.77 -1.49 -1.56
CA HIS A 217 -27.52 -0.19 -2.19
C HIS A 217 -26.79 -0.37 -3.52
N ASP A 218 -27.51 -0.13 -4.63
CA ASP A 218 -27.00 -0.41 -5.99
C ASP A 218 -25.70 0.32 -6.32
N ILE A 219 -25.56 1.59 -5.91
CA ILE A 219 -24.34 2.38 -6.14
C ILE A 219 -23.15 1.79 -5.36
N LEU A 220 -23.33 1.47 -4.08
CA LEU A 220 -22.26 0.92 -3.24
C LEU A 220 -21.80 -0.43 -3.78
N LYS A 221 -22.75 -1.28 -4.19
CA LYS A 221 -22.47 -2.57 -4.82
C LYS A 221 -21.64 -2.42 -6.09
N ILE A 222 -21.98 -1.46 -6.95
CA ILE A 222 -21.21 -1.15 -8.15
C ILE A 222 -19.80 -0.69 -7.77
N VAL A 223 -19.66 0.33 -6.93
CA VAL A 223 -18.35 0.91 -6.60
C VAL A 223 -17.41 -0.12 -5.96
N ILE A 224 -17.89 -0.91 -5.01
CA ILE A 224 -17.09 -1.92 -4.30
C ILE A 224 -16.70 -3.05 -5.25
N PHE A 225 -17.63 -3.58 -6.04
CA PHE A 225 -17.34 -4.64 -7.02
C PHE A 225 -16.29 -4.19 -8.05
N PHE A 226 -16.48 -3.00 -8.63
CA PHE A 226 -15.55 -2.46 -9.62
C PHE A 226 -14.19 -2.08 -9.01
N SER A 227 -14.16 -1.63 -7.75
CA SER A 227 -12.90 -1.41 -7.03
C SER A 227 -12.11 -2.71 -6.88
N GLY A 228 -12.77 -3.79 -6.48
CA GLY A 228 -12.14 -5.11 -6.35
C GLY A 228 -11.51 -5.58 -7.67
N ILE A 229 -12.24 -5.47 -8.78
CA ILE A 229 -11.70 -5.83 -10.10
C ILE A 229 -10.54 -4.90 -10.51
N PHE A 230 -10.64 -3.60 -10.21
CA PHE A 230 -9.57 -2.66 -10.49
C PHE A 230 -8.27 -3.03 -9.76
N PHE A 231 -8.34 -3.31 -8.46
CA PHE A 231 -7.17 -3.73 -7.68
C PHE A 231 -6.61 -5.09 -8.14
N PHE A 232 -7.47 -5.98 -8.65
CA PHE A 232 -7.04 -7.22 -9.28
C PHE A 232 -6.26 -6.96 -10.57
N LEU A 233 -6.79 -6.12 -11.47
CA LEU A 233 -6.19 -5.81 -12.77
C LEU A 233 -4.97 -4.88 -12.71
N ILE A 234 -4.82 -4.09 -11.64
CA ILE A 234 -3.64 -3.24 -11.43
C ILE A 234 -2.47 -4.01 -10.81
N SER A 235 -2.72 -5.22 -10.27
CA SER A 235 -1.70 -6.01 -9.59
C SER A 235 -0.46 -6.35 -10.46
N PRO A 236 -0.57 -6.66 -11.77
CA PRO A 236 0.61 -6.88 -12.61
C PRO A 236 1.43 -5.59 -12.78
N ALA A 237 0.75 -4.45 -12.89
CA ALA A 237 1.43 -3.17 -12.97
C ALA A 237 2.20 -2.85 -11.69
N ALA A 238 1.63 -3.17 -10.52
CA ALA A 238 2.26 -2.89 -9.24
C ALA A 238 3.50 -3.76 -8.96
N PHE A 239 3.54 -5.01 -9.42
CA PHE A 239 4.59 -5.96 -9.02
C PHE A 239 5.37 -6.62 -10.17
N LEU A 240 4.83 -6.68 -11.39
CA LEU A 240 5.52 -7.24 -12.55
C LEU A 240 6.16 -6.18 -13.45
N THR A 241 5.86 -4.88 -13.27
CA THR A 241 6.56 -3.82 -14.02
C THR A 241 8.07 -3.76 -13.74
N PRO A 242 8.57 -3.95 -12.50
CA PRO A 242 10.01 -4.03 -12.27
C PRO A 242 10.63 -5.21 -13.03
N LEU A 243 9.93 -6.35 -13.07
CA LEU A 243 10.35 -7.54 -13.81
C LEU A 243 10.34 -7.33 -15.33
N MET A 244 9.31 -6.68 -15.86
CA MET A 244 9.24 -6.27 -17.27
C MET A 244 10.41 -5.36 -17.62
N VAL A 245 10.71 -4.37 -16.77
CA VAL A 245 11.80 -3.43 -16.98
C VAL A 245 13.15 -4.16 -17.00
N SER A 246 13.38 -5.07 -16.06
CA SER A 246 14.60 -5.89 -16.00
C SER A 246 14.76 -6.78 -17.25
N ARG A 247 13.68 -7.42 -17.72
CA ARG A 247 13.70 -8.34 -18.88
C ARG A 247 13.80 -7.61 -20.23
N THR A 248 13.16 -6.44 -20.38
CA THR A 248 13.01 -5.77 -21.69
C THR A 248 13.99 -4.61 -21.88
N PHE A 249 14.25 -3.80 -20.84
CA PHE A 249 15.09 -2.60 -20.92
C PHE A 249 16.47 -2.75 -20.26
N GLY A 250 16.71 -3.90 -19.64
CA GLY A 250 17.99 -4.27 -19.04
C GLY A 250 17.97 -4.27 -17.52
N ASN A 251 18.81 -5.14 -16.96
CA ASN A 251 18.87 -5.47 -15.54
C ASN A 251 19.72 -4.46 -14.73
N LEU A 252 19.42 -3.16 -14.88
CA LEU A 252 20.08 -2.10 -14.12
C LEU A 252 19.17 -1.61 -13.00
N VAL A 253 19.72 -1.48 -11.80
CA VAL A 253 19.01 -0.95 -10.62
C VAL A 253 18.42 0.44 -10.90
N TRP A 254 19.12 1.25 -11.70
CA TRP A 254 18.64 2.55 -12.14
C TRP A 254 17.31 2.48 -12.91
N ASN A 255 17.10 1.46 -13.73
CA ASN A 255 15.86 1.30 -14.49
C ASN A 255 14.68 1.00 -13.56
N LEU A 256 14.90 0.15 -12.54
CA LEU A 256 13.89 -0.15 -11.51
C LEU A 256 13.55 1.08 -10.67
N THR A 257 14.57 1.89 -10.36
CA THR A 257 14.40 3.17 -9.64
C THR A 257 13.57 4.14 -10.44
N ALA A 258 13.88 4.31 -11.74
CA ALA A 258 13.13 5.19 -12.62
C ALA A 258 11.67 4.73 -12.79
N ASN A 259 11.41 3.41 -12.81
CA ASN A 259 10.06 2.84 -12.80
C ASN A 259 9.27 3.28 -11.56
N GLU A 260 9.82 3.06 -10.35
CA GLU A 260 9.15 3.44 -9.09
C GLU A 260 8.97 4.96 -8.95
N MET A 261 9.96 5.73 -9.37
CA MET A 261 9.89 7.20 -9.32
C MET A 261 8.84 7.74 -10.28
N ALA A 262 8.77 7.23 -11.52
CA ALA A 262 7.76 7.65 -12.49
C ALA A 262 6.34 7.39 -11.96
N TRP A 263 6.10 6.20 -11.38
CA TRP A 263 4.83 5.86 -10.74
C TRP A 263 4.52 6.79 -9.55
N SER A 264 5.47 6.95 -8.62
CA SER A 264 5.29 7.70 -7.38
C SER A 264 5.06 9.20 -7.63
N ILE A 265 5.82 9.80 -8.54
CA ILE A 265 5.65 11.20 -8.93
C ILE A 265 4.31 11.36 -9.66
N GLY A 266 3.94 10.44 -10.56
CA GLY A 266 2.63 10.44 -11.22
C GLY A 266 1.49 10.42 -10.20
N PHE A 267 1.52 9.48 -9.27
CA PHE A 267 0.54 9.37 -8.19
C PHE A 267 0.45 10.64 -7.33
N MET A 268 1.58 11.23 -6.96
CA MET A 268 1.60 12.46 -6.16
C MET A 268 1.01 13.65 -6.94
N VAL A 269 1.42 13.85 -8.20
CA VAL A 269 0.91 14.92 -9.06
C VAL A 269 -0.59 14.74 -9.31
N GLY A 270 -1.04 13.50 -9.54
CA GLY A 270 -2.46 13.17 -9.69
C GLY A 270 -3.29 13.50 -8.45
N GLY A 271 -2.77 13.21 -7.26
CA GLY A 271 -3.42 13.56 -6.00
C GLY A 271 -3.53 15.07 -5.80
N ILE A 272 -2.47 15.82 -6.09
CA ILE A 272 -2.46 17.30 -6.04
C ILE A 272 -3.45 17.87 -7.05
N ALA A 273 -3.44 17.37 -8.30
CA ALA A 273 -4.36 17.79 -9.35
C ALA A 273 -5.83 17.58 -8.94
N MET A 274 -6.15 16.40 -8.40
CA MET A 274 -7.50 16.09 -7.88
C MET A 274 -7.88 16.98 -6.70
N SER A 275 -6.95 17.34 -5.82
CA SER A 275 -7.20 18.25 -4.69
C SER A 275 -7.49 19.68 -5.14
N MET A 276 -6.86 20.16 -6.22
CA MET A 276 -7.08 21.51 -6.75
C MET A 276 -8.35 21.59 -7.60
N TRP A 277 -8.60 20.58 -8.42
CA TRP A 277 -9.72 20.58 -9.37
C TRP A 277 -11.03 20.04 -8.77
N GLY A 278 -10.95 19.13 -7.79
CA GLY A 278 -12.12 18.50 -7.16
C GLY A 278 -12.80 17.40 -8.00
N GLY A 279 -12.28 17.13 -9.21
CA GLY A 279 -12.84 16.17 -10.16
C GLY A 279 -14.06 16.71 -10.93
N PHE A 280 -14.75 15.83 -11.65
CA PHE A 280 -15.99 16.18 -12.35
C PHE A 280 -17.18 16.29 -11.40
N LYS A 281 -18.20 17.07 -11.81
CA LYS A 281 -19.47 17.23 -11.07
C LYS A 281 -20.11 15.88 -10.72
N ASN A 282 -20.11 14.94 -11.67
CA ASN A 282 -20.56 13.58 -11.44
C ASN A 282 -19.35 12.70 -11.05
N LEU A 283 -19.32 12.23 -9.81
CA LEU A 283 -18.22 11.41 -9.28
C LEU A 283 -18.09 10.07 -9.99
N LEU A 284 -19.21 9.49 -10.47
CA LEU A 284 -19.17 8.28 -11.29
C LEU A 284 -18.47 8.55 -12.63
N THR A 285 -18.59 9.76 -13.17
CA THR A 285 -17.86 10.18 -14.38
C THR A 285 -16.37 10.24 -14.13
N SER A 286 -15.94 10.86 -13.03
CA SER A 286 -14.54 10.82 -12.60
C SER A 286 -14.02 9.40 -12.46
N TYR A 287 -14.84 8.50 -11.92
CA TYR A 287 -14.48 7.12 -11.67
C TYR A 287 -14.24 6.32 -12.96
N TRP A 288 -15.17 6.34 -13.92
CA TRP A 288 -14.98 5.58 -15.17
C TRP A 288 -13.94 6.22 -16.10
N VAL A 289 -13.81 7.56 -16.12
CA VAL A 289 -12.74 8.24 -16.89
C VAL A 289 -11.36 7.82 -16.39
N GLY A 290 -11.18 7.72 -15.06
CA GLY A 290 -9.94 7.22 -14.47
C GLY A 290 -9.61 5.79 -14.93
N PHE A 291 -10.58 4.87 -14.91
CA PHE A 291 -10.38 3.51 -15.44
C PHE A 291 -10.05 3.49 -16.93
N LEU A 292 -10.70 4.32 -17.73
CA LEU A 292 -10.42 4.39 -19.16
C LEU A 292 -8.99 4.90 -19.41
N ALA A 293 -8.58 5.95 -18.72
CA ALA A 293 -7.23 6.51 -18.86
C ALA A 293 -6.14 5.52 -18.41
N ILE A 294 -6.34 4.83 -17.28
CA ILE A 294 -5.43 3.78 -16.82
C ILE A 294 -5.40 2.61 -17.80
N GLY A 295 -6.57 2.20 -18.32
CA GLY A 295 -6.65 1.14 -19.33
C GLY A 295 -5.90 1.46 -20.62
N ILE A 296 -6.06 2.68 -21.14
CA ILE A 296 -5.34 3.17 -22.33
C ILE A 296 -3.83 3.21 -22.07
N THR A 297 -3.40 3.76 -20.94
CA THR A 297 -1.96 3.83 -20.61
C THR A 297 -1.33 2.44 -20.46
N PHE A 298 -2.04 1.45 -19.94
CA PHE A 298 -1.56 0.07 -19.86
C PHE A 298 -1.41 -0.58 -21.23
N ILE A 299 -2.36 -0.34 -22.15
CA ILE A 299 -2.25 -0.78 -23.54
C ILE A 299 -1.04 -0.12 -24.21
N LEU A 300 -0.81 1.17 -23.96
CA LEU A 300 0.35 1.88 -24.49
C LEU A 300 1.65 1.30 -23.93
N MET A 301 1.74 1.08 -22.61
CA MET A 301 2.90 0.47 -21.96
C MET A 301 3.28 -0.89 -22.56
N ALA A 302 2.29 -1.69 -22.99
CA ALA A 302 2.52 -2.99 -23.62
C ALA A 302 3.22 -2.91 -24.99
N ILE A 303 3.14 -1.77 -25.67
CA ILE A 303 3.60 -1.61 -27.06
C ILE A 303 4.82 -0.67 -27.15
N MET A 304 5.11 0.12 -26.10
CA MET A 304 6.17 1.13 -26.17
C MET A 304 7.56 0.51 -26.37
N PRO A 305 8.29 0.89 -27.45
CA PRO A 305 9.59 0.31 -27.77
C PRO A 305 10.76 0.93 -27.00
N THR A 306 10.59 2.14 -26.44
CA THR A 306 11.66 2.87 -25.76
C THR A 306 11.36 3.10 -24.29
N PHE A 307 12.40 3.00 -23.47
CA PHE A 307 12.29 3.13 -22.01
C PHE A 307 11.70 4.49 -21.56
N PRO A 308 12.06 5.65 -22.13
CA PRO A 308 11.47 6.93 -21.72
C PRO A 308 9.96 7.04 -22.03
N LEU A 309 9.50 6.50 -23.17
CA LEU A 309 8.07 6.49 -23.51
C LEU A 309 7.29 5.56 -22.58
N TYR A 310 7.88 4.42 -22.21
CA TYR A 310 7.32 3.53 -21.19
C TYR A 310 7.16 4.27 -19.84
N LEU A 311 8.21 4.96 -19.37
CA LEU A 311 8.16 5.74 -18.13
C LEU A 311 7.12 6.85 -18.18
N LEU A 312 6.95 7.52 -19.33
CA LEU A 312 5.91 8.52 -19.52
C LEU A 312 4.51 7.91 -19.39
N CYS A 313 4.26 6.75 -20.00
CA CYS A 313 2.98 6.06 -19.86
C CYS A 313 2.73 5.61 -18.42
N LEU A 314 3.76 5.12 -17.72
CA LEU A 314 3.69 4.75 -16.31
C LEU A 314 3.38 5.96 -15.43
N PHE A 315 4.03 7.10 -15.66
CA PHE A 315 3.74 8.37 -14.98
C PHE A 315 2.29 8.81 -15.19
N ILE A 316 1.80 8.78 -16.43
CA ILE A 316 0.40 9.14 -16.75
C ILE A 316 -0.55 8.16 -16.06
N SER A 317 -0.25 6.86 -16.04
CA SER A 317 -1.07 5.88 -15.34
C SER A 317 -1.18 6.20 -13.84
N GLY A 318 -0.05 6.51 -13.19
CA GLY A 318 0.02 6.92 -11.79
C GLY A 318 -0.80 8.18 -11.51
N LEU A 319 -0.81 9.14 -12.45
CA LEU A 319 -1.58 10.39 -12.36
C LEU A 319 -3.10 10.16 -12.27
N PHE A 320 -3.62 9.11 -12.92
CA PHE A 320 -5.05 8.80 -12.91
C PHE A 320 -5.49 7.86 -11.76
N VAL A 321 -4.56 7.18 -11.07
CA VAL A 321 -4.92 6.31 -9.94
C VAL A 321 -5.63 7.08 -8.81
N PRO A 322 -5.12 8.23 -8.31
CA PRO A 322 -5.81 9.02 -7.28
C PRO A 322 -7.23 9.41 -7.68
N MET A 323 -7.48 9.71 -8.95
CA MET A 323 -8.80 10.05 -9.45
C MET A 323 -9.80 8.92 -9.20
N THR A 324 -9.41 7.66 -9.43
CA THR A 324 -10.26 6.49 -9.16
C THR A 324 -10.46 6.26 -7.67
N ASN A 325 -9.39 6.36 -6.88
CA ASN A 325 -9.40 6.06 -5.45
C ASN A 325 -10.20 7.11 -4.64
N ILE A 326 -9.96 8.39 -4.91
CA ILE A 326 -10.66 9.51 -4.28
C ILE A 326 -12.14 9.48 -4.67
N SER A 327 -12.46 9.28 -5.97
CA SER A 327 -13.86 9.21 -6.40
C SER A 327 -14.61 8.05 -5.73
N SER A 328 -14.00 6.86 -5.66
CA SER A 328 -14.57 5.70 -4.95
C SER A 328 -14.86 6.01 -3.49
N THR A 329 -13.88 6.62 -2.80
CA THR A 329 -14.01 7.02 -1.39
C THR A 329 -15.15 8.01 -1.18
N VAL A 330 -15.26 9.05 -2.01
CA VAL A 330 -16.30 10.07 -1.87
C VAL A 330 -17.68 9.52 -2.23
N ILE A 331 -17.79 8.64 -3.23
CA ILE A 331 -19.07 7.99 -3.56
C ILE A 331 -19.55 7.14 -2.37
N ILE A 332 -18.66 6.37 -1.74
CA ILE A 332 -18.98 5.60 -0.53
C ILE A 332 -19.43 6.54 0.59
N GLN A 333 -18.72 7.64 0.81
CA GLN A 333 -19.07 8.62 1.85
C GLN A 333 -20.44 9.27 1.65
N LYS A 334 -20.79 9.65 0.42
CA LYS A 334 -22.07 10.30 0.12
C LYS A 334 -23.27 9.36 0.16
N ASN A 335 -23.05 8.07 -0.15
CA ASN A 335 -24.13 7.09 -0.31
C ASN A 335 -24.24 6.11 0.87
N THR A 336 -23.61 6.42 2.00
CA THR A 336 -23.61 5.55 3.19
C THR A 336 -23.98 6.35 4.43
N GLU A 337 -24.91 5.82 5.21
CA GLU A 337 -25.26 6.37 6.52
C GLU A 337 -24.06 6.40 7.48
N THR A 338 -23.96 7.43 8.30
CA THR A 338 -22.85 7.64 9.24
C THR A 338 -22.56 6.43 10.13
N ALA A 339 -23.61 5.69 10.55
CA ALA A 339 -23.48 4.50 11.38
C ALA A 339 -22.90 3.27 10.64
N MET A 340 -22.94 3.26 9.30
CA MET A 340 -22.50 2.15 8.46
C MET A 340 -21.19 2.43 7.71
N LEU A 341 -20.73 3.69 7.67
CA LEU A 341 -19.51 4.10 6.97
C LEU A 341 -18.30 3.22 7.30
N GLY A 342 -18.01 3.02 8.59
CA GLY A 342 -16.86 2.22 9.02
C GLY A 342 -16.93 0.76 8.53
N ARG A 343 -18.12 0.18 8.43
CA ARG A 343 -18.35 -1.19 7.98
C ARG A 343 -18.19 -1.33 6.47
N VAL A 344 -18.70 -0.36 5.71
CA VAL A 344 -18.55 -0.30 4.25
C VAL A 344 -17.08 -0.08 3.85
N PHE A 345 -16.37 0.81 4.55
CA PHE A 345 -14.93 0.98 4.35
C PHE A 345 -14.12 -0.26 4.73
N SER A 346 -14.48 -0.95 5.81
CA SER A 346 -13.84 -2.22 6.17
C SER A 346 -14.00 -3.27 5.07
N LEU A 347 -15.18 -3.37 4.47
CA LEU A 347 -15.43 -4.24 3.32
C LEU A 347 -14.57 -3.85 2.11
N GLN A 348 -14.50 -2.55 1.79
CA GLN A 348 -13.68 -2.03 0.70
C GLN A 348 -12.19 -2.35 0.90
N THR A 349 -11.66 -2.15 2.11
CA THR A 349 -10.26 -2.42 2.44
C THR A 349 -9.92 -3.90 2.30
N ILE A 350 -10.78 -4.80 2.78
CA ILE A 350 -10.56 -6.25 2.68
C ILE A 350 -10.63 -6.71 1.23
N LEU A 351 -11.62 -6.24 0.47
CA LEU A 351 -11.77 -6.61 -0.93
C LEU A 351 -10.58 -6.12 -1.76
N SER A 352 -10.18 -4.86 -1.58
CA SER A 352 -9.03 -4.26 -2.29
C SER A 352 -7.71 -4.90 -1.88
N GLY A 353 -7.53 -5.18 -0.59
CA GLY A 353 -6.33 -5.80 -0.03
C GLY A 353 -6.14 -7.26 -0.45
N LEU A 354 -7.21 -8.01 -0.68
CA LEU A 354 -7.16 -9.39 -1.19
C LEU A 354 -7.10 -9.46 -2.72
N ALA A 355 -7.65 -8.47 -3.43
CA ALA A 355 -7.67 -8.47 -4.88
C ALA A 355 -6.26 -8.45 -5.50
N MET A 356 -5.33 -7.67 -4.93
CA MET A 356 -3.94 -7.60 -5.41
C MET A 356 -3.16 -8.92 -5.30
N PRO A 357 -3.10 -9.59 -4.13
CA PRO A 357 -2.42 -10.89 -4.02
C PRO A 357 -3.10 -11.98 -4.85
N LEU A 358 -4.44 -11.98 -4.95
CA LEU A 358 -5.15 -12.91 -5.84
C LEU A 358 -4.81 -12.67 -7.30
N GLY A 359 -4.67 -11.41 -7.71
CA GLY A 359 -4.18 -11.04 -9.04
C GLY A 359 -2.77 -11.57 -9.27
N MET A 360 -1.85 -11.39 -8.33
CA MET A 360 -0.48 -11.91 -8.48
C MET A 360 -0.41 -13.44 -8.50
N LEU A 361 -1.28 -14.14 -7.78
CA LEU A 361 -1.38 -15.61 -7.86
C LEU A 361 -1.70 -16.09 -9.28
N LEU A 362 -2.48 -15.32 -10.04
CA LEU A 362 -2.77 -15.60 -11.45
C LEU A 362 -1.66 -15.07 -12.37
N PHE A 363 -1.33 -13.78 -12.26
CA PHE A 363 -0.50 -13.08 -13.22
C PHE A 363 1.00 -13.36 -13.07
N GLY A 364 1.48 -13.74 -11.88
CA GLY A 364 2.89 -14.09 -11.68
C GLY A 364 3.33 -15.30 -12.49
N PRO A 365 2.70 -16.49 -12.32
CA PRO A 365 2.99 -17.66 -13.14
C PRO A 365 2.73 -17.42 -14.63
N LEU A 366 1.67 -16.66 -14.97
CA LEU A 366 1.44 -16.25 -16.36
C LEU A 366 2.60 -15.40 -16.89
N GLY A 367 3.19 -14.53 -16.08
CA GLY A 367 4.35 -13.72 -16.46
C GLY A 367 5.61 -14.53 -16.77
N ASP A 368 5.67 -15.79 -16.37
CA ASP A 368 6.74 -16.71 -16.77
C ASP A 368 6.43 -17.46 -18.07
N ALA A 369 5.14 -17.73 -18.35
CA ALA A 369 4.71 -18.42 -19.56
C ALA A 369 4.54 -17.49 -20.77
N ILE A 370 4.12 -16.24 -20.53
CA ILE A 370 3.89 -15.23 -21.56
C ILE A 370 4.59 -13.92 -21.20
N ARG A 371 4.88 -13.15 -22.25
CA ARG A 371 5.47 -11.81 -22.15
C ARG A 371 4.59 -10.88 -21.28
N ILE A 372 5.20 -10.22 -20.30
CA ILE A 372 4.51 -9.37 -19.32
C ILE A 372 3.77 -8.21 -20.00
N GLU A 373 4.27 -7.74 -21.15
CA GLU A 373 3.63 -6.72 -21.96
C GLU A 373 2.21 -7.14 -22.38
N TRP A 374 1.98 -8.40 -22.74
CA TRP A 374 0.64 -8.90 -23.10
C TRP A 374 -0.28 -8.97 -21.90
N ILE A 375 0.26 -9.28 -20.71
CA ILE A 375 -0.52 -9.26 -19.47
C ILE A 375 -0.98 -7.84 -19.17
N LEU A 376 -0.08 -6.85 -19.27
CA LEU A 376 -0.44 -5.44 -19.08
C LEU A 376 -1.45 -4.97 -20.13
N GLY A 377 -1.24 -5.32 -21.40
CA GLY A 377 -2.15 -4.95 -22.48
C GLY A 377 -3.55 -5.55 -22.31
N THR A 378 -3.66 -6.82 -21.95
CA THR A 378 -4.95 -7.49 -21.68
C THR A 378 -5.64 -6.92 -20.45
N CYS A 379 -4.90 -6.61 -19.38
CA CYS A 379 -5.45 -5.90 -18.22
C CYS A 379 -5.93 -4.49 -18.59
N GLY A 380 -5.20 -3.78 -19.44
CA GLY A 380 -5.58 -2.46 -19.95
C GLY A 380 -6.87 -2.50 -20.77
N VAL A 381 -7.03 -3.50 -21.65
CA VAL A 381 -8.28 -3.73 -22.39
C VAL A 381 -9.43 -4.05 -21.43
N ALA A 382 -9.19 -4.92 -20.44
CA ALA A 382 -10.21 -5.25 -19.43
C ALA A 382 -10.64 -4.01 -18.63
N LEU A 383 -9.70 -3.15 -18.23
CA LEU A 383 -9.99 -1.88 -17.57
C LEU A 383 -10.80 -0.92 -18.46
N ALA A 384 -10.46 -0.81 -19.74
CA ALA A 384 -11.22 -0.01 -20.69
C ALA A 384 -12.65 -0.54 -20.89
N LEU A 385 -12.84 -1.86 -20.95
CA LEU A 385 -14.16 -2.49 -21.02
C LEU A 385 -14.98 -2.24 -19.74
N LEU A 386 -14.34 -2.32 -18.57
CA LEU A 386 -14.97 -1.97 -17.29
C LEU A 386 -15.42 -0.51 -17.27
N ALA A 387 -14.57 0.42 -17.74
CA ALA A 387 -14.91 1.82 -17.87
C ALA A 387 -16.13 2.03 -18.79
N LEU A 388 -16.16 1.36 -19.95
CA LEU A 388 -17.31 1.42 -20.87
C LEU A 388 -18.58 0.86 -20.23
N SER A 389 -18.48 -0.21 -19.44
CA SER A 389 -19.64 -0.79 -18.75
C SER A 389 -20.19 0.17 -17.68
N LEU A 390 -19.32 0.88 -16.95
CA LEU A 390 -19.71 1.92 -16.01
C LEU A 390 -20.34 3.11 -16.72
N PHE A 391 -19.77 3.55 -17.83
CA PHE A 391 -20.32 4.62 -18.66
C PHE A 391 -21.76 4.33 -19.13
N HIS A 392 -22.03 3.10 -19.57
CA HIS A 392 -23.38 2.69 -19.95
C HIS A 392 -24.34 2.68 -18.76
N ARG A 393 -23.87 2.33 -17.56
CA ARG A 393 -24.68 2.35 -16.33
C ARG A 393 -24.95 3.76 -15.83
N THR A 394 -23.99 4.68 -15.95
CA THR A 394 -24.23 6.10 -15.64
C THR A 394 -25.29 6.69 -16.57
N LYS A 395 -25.21 6.41 -17.88
CA LYS A 395 -26.13 6.96 -18.89
C LYS A 395 -27.54 6.34 -18.84
N LYS A 396 -27.68 5.11 -18.34
CA LYS A 396 -28.98 4.39 -18.24
C LYS A 396 -29.82 4.74 -17.01
N GLY A 397 -29.47 5.77 -16.23
CA GLY A 397 -30.39 6.33 -15.22
C GLY A 397 -29.96 6.19 -13.76
N ILE A 398 -28.66 6.04 -13.46
CA ILE A 398 -28.18 6.29 -12.09
C ILE A 398 -28.11 7.80 -11.78
N GLU A 399 -28.30 8.66 -12.79
CA GLU A 399 -28.39 10.13 -12.67
C GLU A 399 -29.50 10.60 -11.69
N GLY A 400 -30.48 9.76 -11.34
CA GLY A 400 -31.50 10.10 -10.34
C GLY A 400 -31.09 9.87 -8.87
N ILE A 401 -29.94 9.25 -8.59
CA ILE A 401 -29.56 8.82 -7.22
C ILE A 401 -28.39 9.64 -6.65
N THR A 402 -27.57 10.29 -7.49
CA THR A 402 -26.43 11.11 -7.03
C THR A 402 -26.72 12.59 -6.78
N ASP A 403 -27.91 13.07 -7.17
CA ASP A 403 -28.34 14.48 -7.04
C ASP A 403 -29.39 14.72 -5.93
N GLN A 404 -29.61 13.74 -5.06
CA GLN A 404 -30.30 13.91 -3.76
C GLN A 404 -29.30 13.72 -2.63
#